data_AF-A0A7J4K6R8-F1
#
_entry.id   AF-A0A7J4K6R8-F1
#
_cell.length_a   1.000
_cell.length_b   1.000
_cell.length_c   1.000
_cell.angle_alpha   90.00
_cell.angle_beta   90.00
_cell.angle_gamma   90.00
#
_symmetry.space_group_name_H-M   'P 1'
#
loop_
_entity.id
_entity.type
_entity.pdbx_description
1 polymer ?
#
loop_
_entity_poly.entity_id
_entity_poly.type
_entity_poly.pdbx_seq_one_letter_code
_entity_poly.pdbx_strand_id
1 'polypeptide(L)'
;MEFVDEFMVFLNKHKVIGLAIAFIIGAAATKLVTAIVQDLIMPIIAVLTPNGDWRMSILQIGPMKFLIGDFAGALIDFLIVSLVIFLLVKYAIRGESK
;
A
#
# COMPACT_ATOMS: atom_id res chain seq x y z
N MET A 1 10.08 30.40 -31.16
CA MET A 1 10.15 28.95 -30.94
C MET A 1 8.73 28.45 -30.76
N GLU A 2 8.37 27.27 -31.26
CA GLU A 2 7.00 26.77 -31.10
C GLU A 2 6.73 26.49 -29.61
N PHE A 3 5.50 26.71 -29.16
CA PHE A 3 5.07 26.56 -27.76
C PHE A 3 5.49 25.21 -27.14
N VAL A 4 5.52 24.15 -27.96
CA VAL A 4 5.93 22.80 -27.55
C VAL A 4 7.39 22.75 -27.07
N ASP A 5 8.29 23.48 -27.73
CA ASP A 5 9.71 23.52 -27.36
C ASP A 5 9.90 24.24 -26.02
N GLU A 6 9.21 25.38 -25.82
CA GLU A 6 9.25 26.13 -24.56
C GLU A 6 8.69 25.29 -23.40
N PHE A 7 7.61 24.55 -23.66
CA PHE A 7 7.02 23.65 -22.68
C PHE A 7 7.96 22.49 -22.31
N MET A 8 8.61 21.86 -23.29
CA MET A 8 9.54 20.76 -23.03
C MET A 8 10.80 21.23 -22.29
N VAL A 9 11.30 22.43 -22.63
CA VAL A 9 12.40 23.08 -21.89
C VAL A 9 11.97 23.39 -20.45
N PHE A 10 10.75 23.86 -20.22
CA PHE A 10 10.21 24.09 -18.89
C PHE A 10 10.15 22.81 -18.05
N LEU A 11 9.60 21.72 -18.60
CA LEU A 11 9.50 20.44 -17.90
C LEU A 11 10.87 19.87 -17.52
N ASN A 12 11.85 20.01 -18.41
CA ASN A 12 13.23 19.60 -18.15
C ASN A 12 13.91 20.49 -17.09
N LYS A 13 13.73 21.81 -17.18
CA LYS A 13 14.31 22.78 -16.23
C LYS A 13 13.81 22.53 -14.80
N HIS A 14 12.54 22.16 -14.65
CA HIS A 14 11.94 21.88 -13.35
C HIS A 14 12.00 20.40 -12.95
N LYS A 15 12.71 19.55 -13.69
CA LYS A 15 12.86 18.09 -13.43
C LYS A 15 11.53 17.35 -13.27
N VAL A 16 10.44 17.87 -13.85
CA VAL A 16 9.07 17.35 -13.68
C VAL A 16 8.94 15.96 -14.29
N ILE A 17 9.67 15.68 -15.37
CA ILE A 17 9.67 14.38 -16.05
C ILE A 17 10.16 13.27 -15.10
N GLY A 18 11.24 13.52 -14.36
CA GLY A 18 11.77 12.56 -13.39
C GLY A 18 10.78 12.30 -12.24
N LEU A 19 10.11 13.36 -11.76
CA LEU A 19 9.07 13.25 -10.74
C LEU A 19 7.88 12.42 -11.23
N ALA A 20 7.42 12.66 -12.47
CA ALA A 20 6.31 11.92 -13.06
C ALA A 20 6.63 10.42 -13.18
N ILE A 21 7.83 10.07 -13.64
CA ILE A 21 8.28 8.68 -13.74
C ILE A 21 8.33 8.02 -12.36
N ALA A 22 8.93 8.69 -11.37
CA ALA A 22 9.01 8.18 -10.00
C ALA A 22 7.61 7.94 -9.40
N PHE A 23 6.66 8.83 -9.65
CA PHE A 23 5.29 8.68 -9.17
C PHE A 23 4.56 7.50 -9.83
N ILE A 24 4.68 7.33 -11.14
CA ILE A 24 4.06 6.21 -11.89
C ILE A 24 4.61 4.87 -11.40
N ILE A 25 5.94 4.76 -11.28
CA ILE A 25 6.61 3.55 -10.78
C ILE A 25 6.22 3.30 -9.32
N GLY A 26 6.20 4.35 -8.49
CA GLY A 26 5.77 4.25 -7.10
C GLY A 26 4.34 3.71 -6.97
N ALA A 27 3.40 4.24 -7.74
CA ALA A 27 2.02 3.77 -7.75
C ALA A 27 1.89 2.30 -8.20
N ALA A 28 2.65 1.89 -9.23
CA ALA A 28 2.68 0.51 -9.68
C ALA A 28 3.29 -0.44 -8.63
N ALA A 29 4.38 -0.03 -7.98
CA ALA A 29 5.02 -0.78 -6.90
C ALA A 29 4.08 -0.96 -5.70
N THR A 30 3.36 0.09 -5.29
CA THR A 30 2.34 0.00 -4.24
C THR A 30 1.27 -1.02 -4.61
N LYS A 31 0.76 -1.01 -5.84
CA LYS A 31 -0.24 -2.00 -6.30
C LYS A 31 0.30 -3.43 -6.22
N LEU A 32 1.52 -3.67 -6.67
CA LEU A 32 2.16 -4.99 -6.63
C LEU A 32 2.26 -5.51 -5.19
N VAL A 33 2.75 -4.66 -4.28
CA VAL A 33 2.85 -5.00 -2.86
C VAL A 33 1.48 -5.30 -2.27
N THR A 34 0.49 -4.46 -2.53
CA THR A 34 -0.88 -4.66 -2.03
C THR A 34 -1.43 -6.00 -2.51
N ALA A 35 -1.23 -6.35 -3.78
CA ALA A 35 -1.66 -7.64 -4.32
C ALA A 35 -0.95 -8.81 -3.62
N ILE A 36 0.36 -8.74 -3.41
CA ILE A 36 1.10 -9.77 -2.65
C ILE A 36 0.50 -9.96 -1.25
N VAL A 37 0.16 -8.86 -0.56
CA VAL A 37 -0.39 -8.96 0.79
C VAL A 37 -1.82 -9.50 0.77
N GLN A 38 -2.69 -8.93 -0.06
CA GLN A 38 -4.11 -9.29 -0.11
C GLN A 38 -4.35 -10.69 -0.70
N ASP A 39 -3.57 -11.09 -1.71
CA ASP A 39 -3.84 -12.31 -2.46
C ASP A 39 -3.02 -13.49 -1.95
N LEU A 40 -1.85 -13.26 -1.33
CA LEU A 40 -0.98 -14.35 -0.84
C LEU A 40 -0.92 -14.41 0.68
N ILE A 41 -0.74 -13.28 1.37
CA ILE A 41 -0.51 -13.26 2.81
C ILE A 41 -1.83 -13.35 3.59
N MET A 42 -2.84 -12.58 3.19
CA MET A 42 -4.14 -12.54 3.88
C MET A 42 -4.86 -13.89 3.89
N PRO A 43 -4.89 -14.71 2.82
CA PRO A 43 -5.49 -16.04 2.88
C PRO A 43 -4.79 -16.96 3.88
N ILE A 44 -3.45 -16.89 4.00
CA ILE A 44 -2.69 -17.67 4.98
C ILE A 44 -3.06 -17.26 6.40
N ILE A 45 -3.17 -15.95 6.65
CA ILE A 45 -3.56 -15.43 7.97
C ILE A 45 -5.02 -15.76 8.28
N ALA A 46 -5.91 -15.71 7.28
CA ALA A 46 -7.32 -16.05 7.42
C ALA A 46 -7.54 -17.53 7.77
N VAL A 47 -6.67 -18.44 7.31
CA VAL A 47 -6.70 -19.85 7.73
C VAL A 47 -6.28 -20.03 9.19
N LEU A 48 -5.36 -19.18 9.68
CA LEU A 48 -4.85 -19.23 11.06
C LEU A 48 -5.75 -18.51 12.07
N THR A 49 -6.67 -17.65 11.61
CA THR A 49 -7.62 -16.92 12.46
C THR A 49 -9.02 -17.50 12.33
N PRO A 50 -9.75 -17.77 13.44
CA PRO A 50 -11.07 -18.38 13.36
C PRO A 50 -12.06 -17.43 12.68
N ASN A 51 -12.49 -17.79 11.46
CA ASN A 51 -13.59 -17.26 10.63
C ASN A 51 -13.74 -15.74 10.44
N GLY A 52 -12.88 -14.90 11.02
CA GLY A 52 -12.96 -13.45 10.85
C GLY A 52 -14.21 -12.80 11.49
N ASP A 53 -15.02 -13.54 12.24
CA ASP A 53 -16.27 -13.05 12.85
C ASP A 53 -16.05 -11.84 13.75
N TRP A 54 -14.87 -11.74 14.37
CA TRP A 54 -14.46 -10.59 15.18
C TRP A 54 -14.41 -9.28 14.36
N ARG A 55 -14.19 -9.33 13.04
CA ARG A 55 -14.21 -8.15 12.16
C ARG A 55 -15.61 -7.60 11.97
N MET A 56 -16.65 -8.41 12.15
CA MET A 56 -18.04 -7.95 12.10
C MET A 56 -18.55 -7.47 13.46
N SER A 57 -17.69 -7.37 14.48
CA SER A 57 -18.07 -6.91 15.81
C SER A 57 -18.53 -5.45 15.76
N ILE A 58 -19.80 -5.23 16.12
CA ILE A 58 -20.40 -3.90 16.25
C ILE A 58 -20.65 -3.64 17.73
N LEU A 59 -20.11 -2.54 18.24
CA LEU A 59 -20.51 -2.00 19.53
C LEU A 59 -21.64 -1.01 19.30
N GLN A 60 -22.84 -1.36 19.75
CA GLN A 60 -24.01 -0.49 19.65
C GLN A 60 -24.21 0.27 20.96
N ILE A 61 -24.19 1.60 20.88
CA ILE A 61 -24.51 2.49 22.01
C ILE A 61 -25.68 3.37 21.57
N GLY A 62 -26.89 2.98 21.98
CA GLY A 62 -28.13 3.64 21.55
C GLY A 62 -28.35 3.53 20.03
N PRO A 63 -28.61 4.65 19.32
CA PRO A 63 -28.77 4.63 17.86
C PRO A 63 -27.43 4.58 17.10
N MET A 64 -26.28 4.73 17.79
CA MET A 64 -24.97 4.75 17.16
C MET A 64 -24.37 3.33 17.08
N LYS A 65 -23.85 2.99 15.89
CA LYS A 65 -23.15 1.73 15.61
C LYS A 65 -21.66 2.00 15.43
N PHE A 66 -20.84 1.53 16.36
CA PHE A 66 -19.38 1.58 16.25
C PHE A 66 -18.87 0.25 15.67
N LEU A 67 -18.28 0.32 14.48
CA LEU A 67 -17.74 -0.84 13.73
C LEU A 67 -16.33 -1.19 14.22
N ILE A 68 -16.21 -1.56 15.50
CA ILE A 68 -14.90 -1.78 16.14
C ILE A 68 -14.14 -2.95 15.50
N GLY A 69 -14.87 -3.99 15.09
CA GLY A 69 -14.30 -5.12 14.38
C GLY A 69 -13.66 -4.73 13.06
N ASP A 70 -14.33 -3.88 12.28
CA ASP A 70 -13.85 -3.41 10.98
C ASP A 70 -12.59 -2.57 11.15
N PHE A 71 -12.59 -1.63 12.10
CA PHE A 71 -11.42 -0.81 12.42
C PHE A 71 -10.22 -1.65 12.87
N ALA A 72 -10.43 -2.62 13.78
CA ALA A 72 -9.37 -3.51 14.23
C ALA A 72 -8.86 -4.39 13.08
N GLY A 73 -9.75 -4.81 12.16
CA GLY A 73 -9.43 -5.51 10.92
C GLY A 73 -8.48 -4.69 10.06
N ALA A 74 -8.86 -3.46 9.74
CA ALA A 74 -8.06 -2.54 8.95
C ALA A 74 -6.69 -2.23 9.61
N LEU A 75 -6.65 -2.10 10.94
CA LEU A 75 -5.41 -1.89 11.67
C LEU A 75 -4.45 -3.08 11.56
N ILE A 76 -4.97 -4.30 11.70
CA ILE A 76 -4.19 -5.53 11.53
C ILE A 76 -3.70 -5.66 10.09
N ASP A 77 -4.55 -5.41 9.10
CA ASP A 77 -4.19 -5.44 7.69
C ASP A 77 -3.06 -4.44 7.37
N PHE A 78 -3.13 -3.22 7.92
CA PHE A 78 -2.07 -2.23 7.81
C PHE A 78 -0.74 -2.69 8.43
N LEU A 79 -0.77 -3.30 9.61
CA LEU A 79 0.44 -3.84 10.26
C LEU A 79 1.07 -4.97 9.44
N ILE A 80 0.25 -5.84 8.84
CA ILE A 80 0.72 -6.92 7.96
C ILE A 80 1.36 -6.33 6.70
N VAL A 81 0.65 -5.41 6.01
CA VAL A 81 1.16 -4.78 4.78
C VAL A 81 2.48 -4.08 5.03
N SER A 82 2.56 -3.25 6.09
CA SER A 82 3.78 -2.51 6.42
C SER A 82 4.95 -3.43 6.79
N LEU A 83 4.69 -4.54 7.51
CA LEU A 83 5.71 -5.55 7.81
C LEU A 83 6.21 -6.26 6.54
N VAL A 84 5.31 -6.63 5.63
CA VAL A 84 5.67 -7.28 4.36
C VAL A 84 6.48 -6.33 3.48
N ILE A 85 6.08 -5.06 3.37
CA ILE A 85 6.86 -4.02 2.68
C ILE A 85 8.26 -3.92 3.27
N PHE A 86 8.35 -3.83 4.60
CA PHE A 86 9.62 -3.74 5.29
C PHE A 86 10.53 -4.93 4.97
N LEU A 87 10.00 -6.15 4.98
CA LEU A 87 10.76 -7.35 4.62
C LEU A 87 11.19 -7.32 3.15
N LEU A 88 10.30 -7.00 2.21
CA LEU A 88 10.63 -6.92 0.78
C LEU A 88 11.74 -5.91 0.51
N VAL A 89 11.62 -4.69 1.04
CA VAL A 89 12.62 -3.63 0.89
C VAL A 89 13.94 -4.07 1.54
N LYS A 90 13.90 -4.65 2.73
CA LYS A 90 15.09 -5.16 3.42
C LYS A 90 15.80 -6.25 2.61
N TYR A 91 15.07 -7.18 2.00
CA TYR A 91 15.67 -8.23 1.17
C TYR A 91 16.18 -7.69 -0.16
N ALA A 92 15.46 -6.76 -0.81
CA ALA A 92 15.90 -6.11 -2.04
C ALA A 92 17.19 -5.32 -1.84
N ILE A 93 17.26 -4.45 -0.82
CA ILE A 93 18.45 -3.62 -0.54
C ILE A 93 19.63 -4.47 -0.07
N ARG A 94 19.38 -5.59 0.64
CA ARG A 94 20.45 -6.50 1.08
C ARG A 94 21.09 -7.28 -0.06
N GLY A 95 20.43 -7.37 -1.23
CA GLY A 95 20.97 -7.99 -2.45
C GLY A 95 22.10 -7.21 -3.10
N GLU A 96 22.23 -5.90 -2.85
CA GLU A 96 23.29 -5.05 -3.42
C GLU A 96 24.59 -5.03 -2.60
N SER A 97 24.63 -5.77 -1.48
CA SER A 97 25.82 -5.89 -0.62
C SER A 97 26.62 -7.17 -0.87
N LYS A 98 26.67 -7.65 -2.12
CA LYS A 98 27.63 -8.67 -2.55
C LYS A 98 28.29 -8.29 -3.87
#